data_AF-A0A1B6MF79-F1
#
_entry.id   AF-A0A1B6MF79-F1
#
_cell.length_a   1.000
_cell.length_b   1.000
_cell.length_c   1.000
_cell.angle_alpha   90.00
_cell.angle_beta   90.00
_cell.angle_gamma   90.00
#
_symmetry.space_group_name_H-M   'P 1'
#
loop_
_entity.id
_entity.type
_entity.pdbx_description
1 polymer ?
#
loop_
_entity_poly.entity_id
_entity_poly.type
_entity_poly.pdbx_seq_one_letter_code
_entity_poly.pdbx_strand_id
1 'polypeptide(L)'
;LRSNLQNVLVLQKRALRTMEGLQPQDSCRHDFKNLKMLTIPSNYILETVLHCTRQNLNRTSQFHSYLTRNGLDFTLLVHRTELFARKPSYAGAKLFNLLPSGLKTE
;
A
#
# COMPACT_ATOMS: atom_id res chain seq x y z
N LEU A 1 -18.49 5.17 5.58
CA LEU A 1 -17.04 5.02 5.26
C LEU A 1 -16.16 4.95 6.52
N ARG A 2 -16.27 5.86 7.50
CA ARG A 2 -15.46 5.81 8.75
C ARG A 2 -15.73 4.55 9.62
N SER A 3 -16.95 4.02 9.59
CA SER A 3 -17.33 2.81 10.34
C SER A 3 -16.57 1.55 9.90
N ASN A 4 -16.43 1.31 8.59
CA ASN A 4 -15.91 0.04 8.09
C ASN A 4 -14.41 -0.10 8.33
N LEU A 5 -13.62 0.97 8.11
CA LEU A 5 -12.18 0.94 8.40
C LEU A 5 -11.93 0.71 9.89
N GLN A 6 -12.67 1.40 10.75
CA GLN A 6 -12.57 1.21 12.20
C GLN A 6 -12.88 -0.24 12.59
N ASN A 7 -13.93 -0.83 12.02
CA ASN A 7 -14.29 -2.22 12.28
C ASN A 7 -13.17 -3.19 11.87
N VAL A 8 -12.56 -2.99 10.69
CA VAL A 8 -11.48 -3.86 10.21
C VAL A 8 -10.22 -3.72 11.07
N LEU A 9 -9.87 -2.52 11.51
CA LEU A 9 -8.74 -2.29 12.44
C LEU A 9 -8.99 -2.93 13.82
N VAL A 10 -10.22 -2.83 14.32
CA VAL A 10 -10.63 -3.47 15.59
C VAL A 10 -10.59 -4.99 15.44
N LEU A 11 -11.08 -5.55 14.33
CA LEU A 11 -11.04 -6.98 14.05
C LEU A 11 -9.60 -7.50 13.97
N GLN A 12 -8.70 -6.79 13.28
CA GLN A 12 -7.29 -7.17 13.23
C GLN A 12 -6.67 -7.28 14.63
N LYS A 13 -6.90 -6.26 15.48
CA LYS A 13 -6.40 -6.26 16.86
C LYS A 13 -7.04 -7.36 17.71
N ARG A 14 -8.35 -7.60 17.56
CA ARG A 14 -9.05 -8.67 18.29
C ARG A 14 -8.47 -10.04 17.93
N ALA A 15 -8.29 -10.34 16.65
CA ALA A 15 -7.67 -11.58 16.20
C ALA A 15 -6.28 -11.77 16.81
N LEU A 16 -5.44 -10.74 16.75
CA LEU A 16 -4.09 -10.78 17.32
C LEU A 16 -4.09 -10.94 18.84
N ARG A 17 -5.02 -10.29 19.56
CA ARG A 17 -5.19 -10.50 21.01
C ARG A 17 -5.59 -11.92 21.36
N THR A 18 -6.48 -12.52 20.57
CA THR A 18 -6.89 -13.92 20.77
C THR A 18 -5.73 -14.89 20.52
N MET A 19 -4.91 -14.64 19.49
CA MET A 19 -3.76 -15.49 19.18
C MET A 19 -2.69 -15.45 20.29
N GLU A 20 -2.40 -14.27 20.83
CA GLU A 20 -1.33 -14.07 21.82
C GLU A 20 -1.81 -14.10 23.27
N GLY A 21 -3.11 -14.31 23.52
CA GLY A 21 -3.67 -14.37 24.88
C GLY A 21 -3.58 -13.05 25.67
N LEU A 22 -3.58 -11.90 24.98
CA LEU A 22 -3.39 -10.57 25.57
C LEU A 22 -4.60 -10.11 26.40
N GLN A 23 -4.34 -9.43 27.51
CA GLN A 23 -5.37 -8.79 28.31
C GLN A 23 -5.94 -7.54 27.59
N PRO A 24 -7.16 -7.08 27.95
CA PRO A 24 -7.81 -5.96 27.27
C PRO A 24 -6.98 -4.66 27.21
N GLN A 25 -6.18 -4.39 28.26
CA GLN A 25 -5.35 -3.19 28.38
C GLN A 25 -3.95 -3.37 27.79
N ASP A 26 -3.55 -4.59 27.42
CA ASP A 26 -2.23 -4.85 26.87
C ASP A 26 -2.07 -4.22 25.49
N SER A 27 -0.85 -3.74 25.27
CA SER A 27 -0.44 -3.13 24.02
C SER A 27 -0.03 -4.20 23.01
N CYS A 28 -0.80 -4.34 21.93
CA CYS A 28 -0.50 -5.24 20.81
C CYS A 28 0.75 -4.88 20.00
N ARG A 29 1.43 -3.77 20.31
CA ARG A 29 2.47 -3.19 19.43
C ARG A 29 3.67 -4.12 19.26
N HIS A 30 4.08 -4.80 20.32
CA HIS A 30 5.22 -5.72 20.26
C HIS A 30 4.86 -6.99 19.49
N ASP A 31 3.64 -7.48 19.68
CA ASP A 31 3.16 -8.70 19.04
C ASP A 31 3.06 -8.59 17.52
N PHE A 32 2.62 -7.43 17.00
CA PHE A 32 2.67 -7.16 15.56
C PHE A 32 4.08 -7.34 14.99
N LYS A 33 5.13 -6.93 15.73
CA LYS A 33 6.51 -7.09 15.29
C LYS A 33 6.99 -8.53 15.45
N ASN A 34 6.67 -9.16 16.57
CA ASN A 34 7.07 -10.54 16.87
C ASN A 34 6.50 -11.51 15.84
N LEU A 35 5.21 -11.36 15.50
CA LEU A 35 4.52 -12.12 14.47
C LEU A 35 4.89 -11.69 13.04
N LYS A 36 5.69 -10.62 12.87
CA LYS A 36 6.00 -10.00 11.58
C LYS A 36 4.74 -9.67 10.77
N MET A 37 3.66 -9.30 11.45
CA MET A 37 2.37 -8.97 10.83
C MET A 37 2.32 -7.51 10.40
N LEU A 38 1.86 -7.28 9.18
CA LEU A 38 1.57 -5.94 8.70
C LEU A 38 0.24 -5.42 9.30
N THR A 39 0.20 -4.13 9.61
CA THR A 39 -1.07 -3.45 9.93
C THR A 39 -1.94 -3.35 8.68
N ILE A 40 -3.27 -3.20 8.84
CA ILE A 40 -4.17 -3.03 7.68
C ILE A 40 -3.70 -1.93 6.71
N PRO A 41 -3.27 -0.72 7.15
CA PRO A 41 -2.75 0.29 6.24
C PRO A 41 -1.48 -0.15 5.52
N SER A 42 -0.53 -0.77 6.22
CA SER A 42 0.71 -1.29 5.61
C SER A 42 0.41 -2.38 4.57
N ASN A 43 -0.54 -3.27 4.87
CA ASN A 43 -1.00 -4.29 3.95
C ASN A 43 -1.67 -3.70 2.70
N TYR A 44 -2.51 -2.68 2.88
CA TYR A 44 -3.12 -1.96 1.75
C TYR A 44 -2.06 -1.32 0.85
N ILE A 45 -1.04 -0.67 1.43
CA ILE A 45 0.06 -0.08 0.66
C ILE A 45 0.80 -1.17 -0.13
N LEU A 46 1.17 -2.28 0.51
CA LEU A 46 1.87 -3.38 -0.14
C LEU A 46 1.05 -3.97 -1.29
N GLU A 47 -0.20 -4.33 -1.02
CA GLU A 47 -1.07 -4.98 -2.01
C GLU A 47 -1.39 -4.06 -3.19
N THR A 48 -1.63 -2.77 -2.96
CA THR A 48 -1.89 -1.82 -4.04
C THR A 48 -0.66 -1.58 -4.91
N VAL A 49 0.53 -1.50 -4.31
CA VAL A 49 1.79 -1.42 -5.04
C VAL A 49 2.01 -2.68 -5.89
N LEU A 50 1.91 -3.87 -5.29
CA LEU A 50 2.04 -5.14 -6.02
C LEU A 50 1.00 -5.28 -7.14
N HIS A 51 -0.22 -4.86 -6.89
CA HIS A 51 -1.30 -4.85 -7.89
C HIS A 51 -0.94 -4.01 -9.11
N CYS A 52 -0.31 -2.84 -8.92
CA CYS A 52 0.12 -1.98 -10.03
C CYS A 52 1.32 -2.55 -10.78
N THR A 53 2.29 -3.14 -10.06
CA THR A 53 3.45 -3.80 -10.67
C THR A 53 3.05 -4.99 -11.54
N ARG A 54 2.00 -5.71 -11.15
CA ARG A 54 1.42 -6.81 -11.94
C ARG A 54 0.58 -6.34 -13.13
N GLN A 55 0.21 -5.06 -13.18
CA GLN A 55 -0.50 -4.48 -14.32
C GLN A 55 0.48 -3.90 -15.33
N ASN A 56 0.08 -3.96 -16.61
CA ASN A 56 0.82 -3.32 -17.71
C ASN A 56 0.51 -1.81 -17.76
N LEU A 57 0.77 -1.09 -16.67
CA LEU A 57 0.63 0.36 -16.62
C LEU A 57 1.81 1.04 -17.32
N ASN A 58 1.54 2.17 -17.96
CA ASN A 58 2.57 2.90 -18.68
C ASN A 58 3.59 3.51 -17.70
N ARG A 59 4.87 3.41 -18.06
CA ARG A 59 5.99 4.03 -17.34
C ARG A 59 6.45 5.28 -18.07
N THR A 60 7.05 6.20 -17.33
CA THR A 60 7.57 7.46 -17.89
C THR A 60 8.65 7.24 -18.95
N SER A 61 9.46 6.18 -18.79
CA SER A 61 10.47 5.77 -19.78
C SER A 61 9.89 5.40 -21.16
N GLN A 62 8.61 5.03 -21.27
CA GLN A 62 8.01 4.68 -22.55
C GLN A 62 7.72 5.91 -23.44
N PHE A 63 7.72 7.12 -22.86
CA PHE A 63 7.44 8.36 -23.58
C PHE A 63 8.70 9.12 -24.01
N HIS A 64 9.88 8.67 -23.58
CA HIS A 64 11.15 9.33 -23.86
C HIS A 64 12.19 8.31 -24.34
N SER A 65 12.97 8.68 -25.35
CA SER A 65 14.04 7.82 -25.90
C SER A 65 15.33 7.82 -25.06
N TYR A 66 15.36 8.58 -23.95
CA TYR A 66 16.53 8.73 -23.08
C TYR A 66 16.18 8.43 -21.62
N LEU A 67 17.21 8.16 -20.82
CA LEU A 67 17.05 7.86 -19.40
C LEU A 67 16.63 9.12 -18.63
N THR A 68 15.47 9.05 -17.98
CA THR A 68 14.99 10.10 -17.07
C THR A 68 15.14 9.65 -15.62
N ARG A 69 15.34 10.61 -14.71
CA ARG A 69 15.48 10.36 -13.26
C ARG A 69 14.33 9.51 -12.69
N ASN A 70 13.13 9.69 -13.23
CA ASN A 70 11.90 8.99 -12.83
C ASN A 70 11.44 7.99 -13.91
N GLY A 71 12.35 7.48 -14.74
CA GLY A 71 11.98 6.61 -15.87
C GLY A 71 11.28 5.31 -15.46
N LEU A 72 11.54 4.83 -14.23
CA LEU A 72 10.88 3.66 -13.65
C LEU A 72 9.49 3.97 -13.07
N ASP A 73 9.14 5.25 -12.88
CA ASP A 73 7.86 5.65 -12.30
C ASP A 73 6.71 5.42 -13.27
N PHE A 74 5.56 5.05 -12.71
CA PHE A 74 4.31 4.97 -13.47
C PHE A 74 3.82 6.36 -13.88
N THR A 75 3.29 6.45 -15.08
CA THR A 75 2.63 7.66 -15.58
C THR A 75 1.25 7.79 -14.95
N LEU A 76 1.06 8.83 -14.15
CA LEU A 76 -0.22 9.11 -13.51
C LEU A 76 -1.13 9.91 -14.44
N LEU A 77 -2.30 9.35 -14.76
CA LEU A 77 -3.30 10.03 -15.57
C LEU A 77 -3.93 11.20 -14.80
N VAL A 78 -4.08 12.33 -15.49
CA VAL A 78 -4.83 13.47 -14.97
C VAL A 78 -6.31 13.09 -14.85
N HIS A 79 -6.90 13.33 -13.68
CA HIS A 79 -8.28 12.98 -13.39
C HIS A 79 -8.91 14.05 -12.48
N ARG A 80 -10.24 14.08 -12.43
CA ARG A 80 -11.01 15.08 -11.68
C ARG A 80 -11.85 14.51 -10.53
N THR A 81 -11.96 13.19 -10.43
CA THR A 81 -12.85 12.53 -9.48
C THR A 81 -12.06 11.76 -8.41
N GLU A 82 -12.50 11.90 -7.17
CA GLU A 82 -11.95 11.17 -6.02
C GLU A 82 -12.10 9.65 -6.18
N LEU A 83 -13.17 9.20 -6.84
CA LEU A 83 -13.37 7.79 -7.14
C LEU A 83 -12.24 7.23 -8.01
N PHE A 84 -11.74 8.00 -8.97
CA PHE A 84 -10.60 7.61 -9.79
C PHE A 84 -9.31 7.56 -8.96
N ALA A 85 -9.09 8.56 -8.10
CA ALA A 85 -7.93 8.60 -7.20
C ALA A 85 -7.87 7.38 -6.25
N ARG A 86 -9.04 6.86 -5.85
CA ARG A 86 -9.18 5.69 -4.98
C ARG A 86 -9.02 4.34 -5.68
N LYS A 87 -8.98 4.30 -7.01
CA LYS A 87 -8.77 3.03 -7.72
C LYS A 87 -7.42 2.44 -7.29
N PRO A 88 -7.36 1.13 -6.96
CA PRO A 88 -6.11 0.48 -6.56
C PRO A 88 -4.98 0.68 -7.56
N SER A 89 -5.28 0.67 -8.86
CA SER A 89 -4.32 0.94 -9.93
C SER A 89 -3.75 2.36 -9.90
N TYR A 90 -4.55 3.36 -9.53
CA TYR A 90 -4.08 4.74 -9.42
C TYR A 90 -3.35 4.99 -8.10
N ALA A 91 -3.96 4.58 -6.99
CA ALA A 91 -3.39 4.75 -5.66
C ALA A 91 -2.06 3.99 -5.51
N GLY A 92 -2.00 2.75 -5.99
CA GLY A 92 -0.79 1.95 -5.97
C GLY A 92 0.32 2.49 -6.88
N ALA A 93 -0.01 2.99 -8.08
CA ALA A 93 0.95 3.65 -8.95
C ALA A 93 1.54 4.91 -8.29
N LYS A 94 0.68 5.71 -7.64
CA LYS A 94 1.11 6.88 -6.89
C LYS A 94 2.02 6.51 -5.70
N LEU A 95 1.69 5.44 -4.98
CA LEU A 95 2.51 4.93 -3.86
C LEU A 95 3.84 4.35 -4.36
N PHE A 96 3.84 3.61 -5.47
CA PHE A 96 5.06 3.08 -6.08
C PHE A 96 6.03 4.19 -6.46
N ASN A 97 5.54 5.29 -7.04
CA ASN A 97 6.39 6.43 -7.41
C ASN A 97 7.07 7.09 -6.21
N LEU A 98 6.54 6.93 -4.98
CA LEU A 98 7.16 7.43 -3.76
C LEU A 98 8.26 6.50 -3.21
N LEU A 99 8.40 5.28 -3.75
CA LEU A 99 9.42 4.35 -3.29
C LEU A 99 10.83 4.84 -3.64
N PRO A 100 11.83 4.56 -2.79
CA PRO A 100 13.25 4.71 -3.15
C PRO A 100 13.57 3.93 -4.43
N SER A 101 14.47 4.48 -5.25
CA SER A 101 14.88 3.87 -6.52
C SER A 101 15.38 2.42 -6.39
N GLY A 102 16.08 2.10 -5.29
CA GLY A 102 16.55 0.74 -5.01
C GLY A 102 15.41 -0.29 -4.93
N LEU A 103 14.23 0.10 -4.44
CA LEU A 103 13.06 -0.79 -4.32
C LEU A 103 12.19 -0.84 -5.59
N LYS A 104 12.49 -0.01 -6.60
CA LYS A 104 11.73 0.02 -7.87
C LYS A 104 12.32 -0.89 -8.94
N THR A 105 13.50 -1.45 -8.69
CA THR A 105 14.30 -2.22 -9.65
C THR A 105 14.17 -3.73 -9.44
N GLU A 106 13.64 -4.16 -8.28
CA GLU A 106 13.23 -5.55 -8.01
C GLU A 106 11.86 -5.86 -8.63
#